data_AF-A0A4Y8TS55-F1
#
_entry.id   AF-A0A4Y8TS55-F1
#
_cell.length_a   1.000
_cell.length_b   1.000
_cell.length_c   1.000
_cell.angle_alpha   90.00
_cell.angle_beta   90.00
_cell.angle_gamma   90.00
#
_symmetry.space_group_name_H-M   'P 1'
#
loop_
_entity.id
_entity.type
_entity.pdbx_description
1 polymer ?
#
loop_
_entity_poly.entity_id
_entity_poly.type
_entity_poly.pdbx_seq_one_letter_code
_entity_poly.pdbx_strand_id
1 'polypeptide(L)'
;MTYPILPIIDRQTGQVQFKAEGHWHIRYVADPLRLERLLARCARRPIFDPETSNLLLVVPAIADPAGKKFAFSLAKFPSNGALTKLGS
;
A
#
# COMPACT_ATOMS: atom_id res chain seq x y z
N MET A 1 0.89 16.50 5.10
CA MET A 1 0.74 15.77 6.40
C MET A 1 0.55 14.28 6.11
N THR A 2 1.10 13.38 6.94
CA THR A 2 1.01 11.92 6.73
C THR A 2 0.09 11.25 7.75
N TYR A 3 -0.56 10.15 7.37
CA TYR A 3 -1.58 9.48 8.20
C TYR A 3 -1.22 8.03 8.49
N PRO A 4 -1.19 7.58 9.76
CA PRO A 4 -1.11 6.16 10.07
C PRO A 4 -2.43 5.48 9.71
N ILE A 5 -2.39 4.41 8.91
CA ILE A 5 -3.58 3.73 8.40
C ILE A 5 -3.58 2.23 8.71
N LEU A 6 -4.75 1.61 8.56
CA LEU A 6 -4.92 0.16 8.50
C LEU A 6 -5.49 -0.18 7.11
N PRO A 7 -4.65 -0.60 6.15
CA PRO A 7 -5.10 -0.88 4.80
C PRO A 7 -5.74 -2.28 4.69
N ILE A 8 -6.81 -2.37 3.92
CA ILE A 8 -7.38 -3.62 3.41
C ILE A 8 -6.91 -3.77 1.96
N ILE A 9 -6.41 -4.95 1.59
CA ILE A 9 -5.84 -5.20 0.27
C ILE A 9 -6.61 -6.31 -0.41
N ASP A 10 -7.06 -6.03 -1.62
CA ASP A 10 -7.46 -7.05 -2.58
C ASP A 10 -6.24 -7.48 -3.40
N ARG A 11 -5.87 -8.75 -3.24
CA ARG A 11 -4.72 -9.37 -3.92
C ARG A 11 -4.93 -9.56 -5.42
N GLN A 12 -6.18 -9.64 -5.88
CA GLN A 12 -6.50 -9.88 -7.28
C GLN A 12 -6.41 -8.58 -8.09
N THR A 13 -7.03 -7.51 -7.58
CA THR A 13 -7.15 -6.25 -8.31
C THR A 13 -6.05 -5.23 -7.96
N GLY A 14 -5.32 -5.47 -6.88
CA GLY A 14 -4.38 -4.50 -6.32
C GLY A 14 -5.06 -3.34 -5.60
N GLN A 15 -6.38 -3.42 -5.36
CA GLN A 15 -7.09 -2.38 -4.64
C GLN A 15 -6.63 -2.32 -3.18
N VAL A 16 -6.38 -1.11 -2.70
CA VAL A 16 -6.02 -0.79 -1.32
C VAL A 16 -7.07 0.17 -0.78
N GLN A 17 -7.81 -0.26 0.24
CA GLN A 17 -8.82 0.54 0.91
C GLN A 17 -8.35 0.94 2.30
N PHE A 18 -8.52 2.20 2.69
CA PHE A 18 -8.10 2.66 4.01
C PHE A 18 -8.85 3.93 4.42
N LYS A 19 -8.86 4.20 5.73
CA LYS A 19 -9.40 5.44 6.29
C LYS A 19 -8.26 6.42 6.59
N ALA A 20 -8.34 7.63 6.05
CA ALA A 20 -7.44 8.75 6.36
C ALA A 20 -8.28 10.03 6.50
N GLU A 21 -7.97 10.84 7.51
CA GLU A 21 -8.71 12.09 7.80
C GLU A 21 -10.22 11.90 7.96
N GLY A 22 -10.66 10.78 8.53
CA GLY A 22 -12.09 10.49 8.68
C GLY A 22 -12.78 9.95 7.43
N HIS A 23 -12.12 9.94 6.27
CA HIS A 23 -12.68 9.54 4.98
C HIS A 23 -12.14 8.19 4.51
N TRP A 24 -12.98 7.42 3.81
CA TRP A 24 -12.54 6.22 3.12
C TRP A 24 -11.90 6.57 1.78
N HIS A 25 -10.75 5.95 1.51
CA HIS A 25 -10.01 6.07 0.27
C HIS A 25 -9.89 4.70 -0.38
N ILE A 26 -9.98 4.70 -1.70
CA ILE A 26 -9.68 3.55 -2.56
C ILE A 26 -8.53 3.96 -3.47
N ARG A 27 -7.47 3.16 -3.48
CA ARG A 27 -6.31 3.31 -4.37
C ARG A 27 -5.89 1.96 -4.91
N TYR A 28 -4.88 1.94 -5.78
CA TYR A 28 -4.38 0.74 -6.41
C TYR A 28 -2.86 0.66 -6.31
N VAL A 29 -2.33 -0.52 -6.05
CA VAL A 29 -0.90 -0.82 -6.02
C VAL A 29 -0.55 -1.80 -7.13
N ALA A 30 0.64 -1.65 -7.72
CA ALA A 30 1.09 -2.51 -8.82
C ALA A 30 1.48 -3.94 -8.36
N ASP A 31 1.95 -4.10 -7.12
CA ASP A 31 2.41 -5.38 -6.56
C ASP A 31 1.71 -5.67 -5.21
N PRO A 32 0.45 -6.13 -5.24
CA PRO A 32 -0.32 -6.35 -4.01
C PRO A 32 0.18 -7.53 -3.19
N LEU A 33 0.76 -8.56 -3.82
CA LEU A 33 1.31 -9.72 -3.12
C LEU A 33 2.53 -9.34 -2.28
N ARG A 34 3.43 -8.52 -2.83
CA ARG A 34 4.57 -8.02 -2.06
C ARG A 34 4.11 -7.06 -0.96
N LEU A 35 3.12 -6.22 -1.23
CA LEU A 35 2.56 -5.31 -0.23
C LEU A 35 1.98 -6.09 0.97
N GLU A 36 1.12 -7.09 0.72
CA GLU A 36 0.55 -7.98 1.74
C GLU A 36 1.64 -8.62 2.61
N ARG A 37 2.64 -9.24 1.97
CA ARG A 37 3.73 -9.93 2.68
C ARG A 37 4.54 -9.01 3.59
N LEU A 38 4.80 -7.77 3.16
CA LEU A 38 5.54 -6.81 3.98
C LEU A 38 4.67 -6.21 5.08
N LEU A 39 3.38 -5.99 4.82
CA LEU A 39 2.43 -5.52 5.84
C LEU A 39 2.30 -6.48 7.01
N ALA A 40 2.21 -7.78 6.74
CA ALA A 40 2.17 -8.82 7.77
C ALA A 40 3.43 -8.83 8.66
N ARG A 41 4.52 -8.20 8.22
CA ARG A 41 5.80 -8.11 8.94
C ARG A 41 6.09 -6.73 9.53
N CYS A 42 5.20 -5.75 9.31
CA CYS A 42 5.38 -4.41 9.84
C CYS A 42 5.27 -4.42 11.37
N ALA A 43 6.25 -3.83 12.05
CA ALA A 43 6.18 -3.61 13.50
C ALA A 43 5.36 -2.38 13.89
N ARG A 44 4.94 -1.57 12.91
CA ARG A 44 4.27 -0.27 13.08
C ARG A 44 3.14 -0.13 12.08
N ARG A 45 2.17 0.75 12.36
CA ARG A 45 1.15 1.09 11.37
C ARG A 45 1.79 1.67 10.10
N PRO A 46 1.38 1.22 8.91
CA PRO A 46 1.71 1.87 7.64
C PRO A 46 1.34 3.35 7.67
N ILE A 47 2.13 4.17 6.97
CA ILE A 47 1.88 5.61 6.88
C ILE A 47 1.51 5.94 5.44
N PHE A 48 0.34 6.54 5.24
CA PHE A 48 -0.05 7.11 3.97
C PHE A 48 0.45 8.55 3.88
N ASP A 49 1.19 8.85 2.82
CA ASP A 49 1.60 10.19 2.43
C ASP A 49 0.78 10.66 1.22
N PRO A 50 -0.13 11.64 1.38
CA PRO A 50 -0.97 12.15 0.28
C PRO A 50 -0.17 12.96 -0.75
N GLU A 51 0.93 13.60 -0.36
CA GLU A 51 1.72 14.48 -1.24
C GLU A 51 2.39 13.66 -2.34
N THR A 52 2.95 12.51 -1.94
CA THR A 52 3.57 11.56 -2.87
C THR A 52 2.66 10.41 -3.28
N SER A 53 1.44 10.35 -2.72
CA SER A 53 0.50 9.22 -2.85
C SER A 53 1.18 7.88 -2.58
N ASN A 54 1.98 7.81 -1.51
CA ASN A 54 2.72 6.61 -1.15
C ASN A 54 2.20 5.98 0.14
N LEU A 55 2.24 4.66 0.19
CA LEU A 55 2.16 3.89 1.42
C LEU A 55 3.55 3.50 1.89
N LEU A 56 3.93 4.00 3.05
CA LEU A 56 5.23 3.79 3.67
C LEU A 56 5.14 2.69 4.72
N LEU A 57 6.01 1.69 4.59
CA LEU A 57 6.13 0.57 5.51
C LEU A 57 7.50 0.58 6.18
N VAL A 58 7.55 0.14 7.44
CA VAL A 58 8.79 -0.12 8.16
C VAL A 58 8.76 -1.57 8.63
N VAL A 59 9.66 -2.38 8.08
CA VAL A 59 9.80 -3.80 8.42
C VAL A 59 11.08 -3.98 9.23
N PRO A 60 11.03 -4.63 10.41
CA PRO A 60 12.22 -4.91 11.20
C PRO A 60 13.29 -5.65 10.38
N ALA A 61 14.54 -5.24 10.55
CA ALA A 61 15.70 -5.87 9.94
C ALA A 61 16.75 -6.17 11.02
N ILE A 62 17.49 -7.27 10.84
CA ILE A 62 18.57 -7.64 11.75
C ILE A 62 19.63 -6.53 11.73
N ALA A 63 20.10 -6.13 12.92
CA ALA A 63 21.08 -5.07 13.13
C ALA A 63 20.67 -3.65 12.67
N ASP A 64 19.38 -3.43 12.35
CA ASP A 64 18.84 -2.11 12.05
C ASP A 64 17.63 -1.80 12.96
N PRO A 65 17.84 -1.03 14.05
CA PRO A 65 16.75 -0.66 14.97
C PRO A 65 15.72 0.28 14.32
N ALA A 66 16.09 1.02 13.27
CA ALA A 66 15.14 1.84 12.52
C ALA A 66 14.26 0.98 11.62
N GLY A 67 14.77 -0.18 11.18
CA GLY A 67 14.12 -1.11 10.27
C GLY A 67 14.18 -0.65 8.82
N LYS A 68 13.94 -1.59 7.91
CA LYS A 68 13.96 -1.33 6.47
C LYS A 68 12.68 -0.61 6.04
N LYS A 69 12.85 0.53 5.38
CA LYS A 69 11.76 1.33 4.82
C LYS A 69 11.40 0.85 3.42
N PHE A 70 10.11 0.77 3.13
CA PHE A 70 9.56 0.49 1.81
C PHE A 70 8.50 1.53 1.48
N ALA A 71 8.45 1.97 0.22
CA ALA A 71 7.42 2.85 -0.29
C ALA A 71 6.68 2.15 -1.44
N PHE A 72 5.36 2.20 -1.40
CA PHE A 72 4.48 1.69 -2.45
C PHE A 72 3.67 2.85 -3.01
N SER A 73 3.79 3.09 -4.31
CA SER A 73 2.95 4.08 -5.00
C SER A 73 1.51 3.60 -5.06
N LEU A 74 0.59 4.50 -4.70
CA LEU A 74 -0.85 4.28 -4.70
C LEU A 74 -1.51 5.10 -5.80
N ALA A 75 -1.92 4.43 -6.87
CA ALA A 75 -2.60 5.06 -8.00
C ALA A 75 -4.10 5.26 -7.71
N LYS A 76 -4.69 6.28 -8.37
CA LYS A 76 -6.15 6.49 -8.35
C LYS A 76 -6.92 5.47 -9.20
N PHE A 77 -6.26 4.89 -10.20
CA PHE A 77 -6.82 3.93 -11.13
C PHE A 77 -5.97 2.65 -11.14
N PRO A 78 -6.55 1.49 -11.46
CA PRO A 78 -5.78 0.26 -11.62
C PRO A 78 -4.78 0.40 -12.77
N SER A 79 -3.56 -0.09 -12.56
CA SER A 79 -2.56 -0.22 -13.62
C SER A 79 -2.98 -1.31 -14.63
N ASN A 80 -2.64 -1.13 -15.91
CA ASN A 80 -3.03 -1.97 -17.06
C ASN A 80 -2.76 -3.49 -16.93
N GLY A 81 -2.05 -3.96 -15.89
CA GLY A 81 -1.89 -5.39 -15.61
C GLY A 81 -3.14 -6.09 -15.06
N ALA A 82 -4.09 -5.34 -14.48
CA ALA A 82 -5.32 -5.91 -13.92
C ALA A 82 -6.51 -5.91 -14.89
N LEU A 83 -6.43 -5.13 -15.98
CA LEU A 83 -7.46 -5.04 -17.00
C LEU A 83 -7.10 -5.96 -18.16
N THR A 84 -7.29 -7.27 -17.98
CA THR A 84 -7.35 -8.18 -19.12
C THR A 84 -8.46 -7.68 -20.03
N LYS A 85 -8.10 -7.21 -21.22
CA LYS A 85 -9.05 -6.81 -22.25
C LYS A 85 -9.92 -8.02 -22.56
N LEU A 86 -11.18 -8.02 -22.12
CA LEU A 86 -12.18 -8.97 -22.58
C LEU A 86 -12.51 -8.61 -24.03
N GLY A 87 -11.98 -9.39 -24.98
CA GLY A 87 -12.39 -9.36 -26.37
C GLY A 87 -11.44 -8.61 -27.32
N SER A 88 -10.80 -9.38 -28.17
CA SER A 88 -10.57 -9.07 -29.59
C SER A 88 -10.72 -10.37 -30.37
#